data_AF-A0A7K9F4H4-F1
#
_entry.id   AF-A0A7K9F4H4-F1
#
_cell.length_a   1.000
_cell.length_b   1.000
_cell.length_c   1.000
_cell.angle_alpha   90.00
_cell.angle_beta   90.00
_cell.angle_gamma   90.00
#
_symmetry.space_group_name_H-M   'P 1'
#
loop_
_entity.id
_entity.type
_entity.pdbx_description
1 polymer ?
#
loop_
_entity_poly.entity_id
_entity_poly.type
_entity_poly.pdbx_seq_one_letter_code
_entity_poly.pdbx_strand_id
1 'polypeptide(L)'
;APHTRCGDPLAGSPSLTQSRHSLHLGDCAAALARYGRERRRDLGLAAERLRLARRHLGRITGHVGAEDVLDIIFRDFCVGK
;
A
#
# COMPACT_ATOMS: atom_id res chain seq x y z
N ALA A 1 -10.55 -22.03 34.55
CA ALA A 1 -10.91 -20.75 33.91
C ALA A 1 -10.54 -20.84 32.43
N PRO A 2 -11.50 -20.71 31.51
CA PRO A 2 -11.29 -21.04 30.10
C PRO A 2 -10.44 -19.94 29.44
N HIS A 3 -9.35 -20.39 28.83
CA HIS A 3 -8.43 -19.60 28.03
C HIS A 3 -9.16 -19.23 26.75
N THR A 4 -9.48 -17.95 26.58
CA THR A 4 -10.09 -17.40 25.37
C THR A 4 -9.15 -17.65 24.21
N ARG A 5 -9.40 -18.71 23.44
CA ARG A 5 -8.74 -18.94 22.15
C ARG A 5 -9.06 -17.74 21.27
N CYS A 6 -8.03 -17.02 20.86
CA CYS A 6 -8.15 -16.03 19.80
C CYS A 6 -8.82 -16.74 18.61
N GLY A 7 -10.01 -16.26 18.23
CA GLY A 7 -10.75 -16.80 17.10
C GLY A 7 -9.92 -16.67 15.84
N ASP A 8 -10.04 -17.65 14.95
CA ASP A 8 -9.40 -17.61 13.64
C ASP A 8 -9.74 -16.26 12.98
N PRO A 9 -8.75 -15.41 12.63
CA PRO A 9 -8.98 -14.09 12.03
C PRO A 9 -9.65 -14.17 10.66
N LEU A 10 -9.85 -15.39 10.13
CA LEU A 10 -10.62 -15.67 8.93
C LEU A 10 -12.06 -16.12 9.21
N ALA A 11 -12.40 -16.48 10.46
CA ALA A 11 -13.72 -16.99 10.84
C ALA A 11 -14.69 -15.91 11.34
N GLY A 12 -14.23 -14.67 11.56
CA GLY A 12 -15.05 -13.52 11.95
C GLY A 12 -15.16 -12.45 10.86
N SER A 13 -16.08 -11.49 11.03
CA SER A 13 -16.12 -10.28 10.20
C SER A 13 -14.75 -9.59 10.24
N PRO A 14 -14.10 -9.29 9.10
CA PRO A 14 -12.75 -8.78 9.13
C PRO A 14 -12.71 -7.46 9.87
N SER A 15 -11.79 -7.33 10.82
CA SER A 15 -11.59 -6.08 11.54
C SER A 15 -11.25 -4.96 10.54
N LEU A 16 -11.55 -3.70 10.89
CA LEU A 16 -11.25 -2.56 10.02
C LEU A 16 -9.76 -2.52 9.63
N THR A 17 -8.87 -2.91 10.56
CA THR A 17 -7.43 -3.01 10.31
C THR A 17 -7.07 -4.13 9.33
N GLN A 18 -7.69 -5.31 9.43
CA GLN A 18 -7.49 -6.40 8.47
C GLN A 18 -7.99 -6.01 7.08
N SER A 19 -9.18 -5.42 6.98
CA SER A 19 -9.75 -4.95 5.70
C SER A 19 -8.83 -3.92 5.01
N ARG A 20 -8.28 -2.96 5.78
CA ARG A 20 -7.34 -1.96 5.27
C ARG A 20 -6.01 -2.57 4.82
N HIS A 21 -5.46 -3.53 5.58
CA HIS A 21 -4.23 -4.22 5.19
C HIS A 21 -4.43 -5.07 3.94
N SER A 22 -5.53 -5.82 3.85
CA SER A 22 -5.88 -6.63 2.68
C SER A 22 -6.01 -5.77 1.42
N LEU A 23 -6.63 -4.58 1.53
CA LEU A 23 -6.70 -3.61 0.44
C LEU A 23 -5.30 -3.20 -0.03
N HIS A 24 -4.44 -2.75 0.87
CA HIS A 24 -3.07 -2.33 0.51
C HIS A 24 -2.20 -3.48 -0.02
N LEU A 25 -2.38 -4.70 0.48
CA LEU A 25 -1.71 -5.88 -0.09
C LEU A 25 -2.18 -6.16 -1.51
N GLY A 26 -3.49 -6.07 -1.77
CA GLY A 26 -4.06 -6.20 -3.11
C GLY A 26 -3.52 -5.15 -4.08
N ASP A 27 -3.51 -3.90 -3.67
CA ASP A 27 -2.98 -2.78 -4.48
C ASP A 27 -1.47 -2.96 -4.75
N CYS A 28 -0.70 -3.38 -3.74
CA CYS A 28 0.72 -3.69 -3.89
C CYS A 28 0.94 -4.79 -4.94
N ALA A 29 0.20 -5.89 -4.83
CA ALA A 29 0.28 -6.99 -5.79
C ALA A 29 -0.09 -6.54 -7.22
N ALA A 30 -1.13 -5.73 -7.37
CA ALA A 30 -1.54 -5.18 -8.65
C ALA A 30 -0.46 -4.27 -9.27
N ALA A 31 0.20 -3.44 -8.46
CA ALA A 31 1.31 -2.60 -8.91
C ALA A 31 2.50 -3.44 -9.37
N LEU A 32 2.89 -4.48 -8.62
CA LEU A 32 3.98 -5.40 -9.01
C LEU A 32 3.65 -6.18 -10.29
N ALA A 33 2.39 -6.58 -10.48
CA ALA A 33 1.95 -7.22 -11.72
C ALA A 33 2.03 -6.26 -12.93
N ARG A 34 1.76 -4.96 -12.75
CA ARG A 34 1.96 -3.93 -13.79
C ARG A 34 3.44 -3.71 -14.08
N TYR A 35 4.28 -3.62 -13.05
CA TYR A 35 5.73 -3.54 -13.20
C TYR A 35 6.26 -4.66 -14.11
N GLY A 36 5.85 -5.90 -13.87
CA GLY A 36 6.28 -7.05 -14.69
C GLY A 36 5.99 -6.89 -16.18
N ARG A 37 4.88 -6.22 -16.53
CA ARG A 37 4.48 -5.94 -17.92
C ARG A 37 5.21 -4.72 -18.51
N GLU A 38 5.41 -3.68 -17.71
CA GLU A 38 5.95 -2.40 -18.17
C GLU A 38 7.48 -2.39 -18.21
N ARG A 39 8.18 -3.23 -17.41
CA ARG A 39 9.65 -3.25 -17.30
C ARG A 39 10.40 -3.43 -18.62
N ARG A 40 9.77 -4.03 -19.62
CA ARG A 40 10.38 -4.26 -20.95
C ARG A 40 10.08 -3.14 -21.95
N ARG A 41 9.11 -2.28 -21.65
CA ARG A 41 8.61 -1.24 -22.56
C ARG A 41 9.06 0.14 -22.14
N ASP A 42 9.00 0.44 -20.85
CA ASP A 42 9.32 1.76 -20.30
C ASP A 42 9.84 1.62 -18.86
N LEU A 43 11.11 1.98 -18.67
CA LEU A 43 11.76 1.90 -17.36
C LEU A 43 11.23 2.95 -16.37
N GLY A 44 10.82 4.14 -16.85
CA GLY A 44 10.25 5.18 -16.01
C GLY A 44 8.89 4.76 -15.47
N LEU A 45 8.03 4.23 -16.34
CA LEU A 45 6.73 3.70 -15.92
C LEU A 45 6.89 2.50 -14.97
N ALA A 46 7.84 1.61 -15.26
CA ALA A 46 8.16 0.48 -14.39
C ALA A 46 8.65 0.93 -13.00
N ALA A 47 9.54 1.93 -12.93
CA ALA A 47 10.00 2.50 -11.68
C ALA A 47 8.84 3.11 -10.87
N GLU A 48 7.91 3.79 -11.54
CA GLU A 48 6.71 4.32 -10.90
C GLU A 48 5.84 3.22 -10.27
N ARG A 49 5.71 2.05 -10.92
CA ARG A 49 5.00 0.91 -10.31
C ARG A 49 5.67 0.37 -9.06
N LEU A 50 7.00 0.30 -9.06
CA LEU A 50 7.75 -0.10 -7.86
C LEU A 50 7.58 0.94 -6.74
N ARG A 51 7.58 2.23 -7.07
CA ARG A 51 7.32 3.31 -6.12
C ARG A 51 5.93 3.15 -5.48
N LEU A 52 4.91 2.88 -6.28
CA LEU A 52 3.54 2.62 -5.80
C LEU A 52 3.47 1.36 -4.92
N ALA A 53 4.06 0.24 -5.35
CA ALA A 53 4.08 -0.99 -4.57
C ALA A 53 4.72 -0.78 -3.18
N ARG A 54 5.87 -0.10 -3.13
CA ARG A 54 6.56 0.26 -1.89
C ARG A 54 5.68 1.11 -0.97
N ARG A 55 4.94 2.07 -1.53
CA ARG A 55 4.04 2.94 -0.77
C ARG A 55 2.91 2.14 -0.10
N HIS A 56 2.30 1.21 -0.81
CA HIS A 56 1.25 0.36 -0.23
C HIS A 56 1.79 -0.55 0.89
N LEU A 57 3.01 -1.09 0.74
CA LEU A 57 3.68 -1.82 1.83
C LEU A 57 4.01 -0.92 3.03
N GLY A 58 4.41 0.33 2.80
CA GLY A 58 4.66 1.31 3.85
C GLY A 58 3.44 1.56 4.73
N ARG A 59 2.25 1.67 4.12
CA ARG A 59 0.98 1.86 4.85
C ARG A 59 0.59 0.69 5.77
N ILE A 60 1.11 -0.51 5.49
CA ILE A 60 0.89 -1.71 6.31
C ILE A 60 1.92 -1.78 7.45
N THR A 61 3.19 -1.49 7.14
CA THR A 61 4.31 -1.61 8.07
C THR A 61 4.52 -0.38 8.95
N GLY A 62 3.78 0.71 8.69
CA GLY A 62 4.00 2.01 9.35
C GLY A 62 5.23 2.75 8.83
N HIS A 63 5.83 2.29 7.74
CA HIS A 63 6.97 2.95 7.12
C HIS A 63 6.49 4.16 6.30
N VAL A 64 7.02 5.34 6.62
CA VAL A 64 6.74 6.62 5.95
C VAL A 64 8.02 7.11 5.29
N GLY A 65 8.01 7.26 3.97
CA GLY A 65 9.15 7.77 3.21
C GLY A 65 9.08 9.29 3.00
N ALA A 66 10.17 9.90 2.53
CA ALA A 66 10.20 11.33 2.18
C ALA A 66 9.08 11.70 1.20
N GLU A 67 8.81 10.88 0.18
CA GLU A 67 7.71 11.07 -0.76
C GLU A 67 6.33 11.17 -0.11
N ASP A 68 6.07 10.42 0.95
CA ASP A 68 4.78 10.48 1.66
C ASP A 68 4.64 11.80 2.42
N VAL A 69 5.76 12.35 2.92
CA VAL A 69 5.82 13.66 3.56
C VAL A 69 5.64 14.77 2.53
N LEU A 70 6.31 14.67 1.38
CA LEU A 70 6.18 15.61 0.27
C LEU A 70 4.74 15.62 -0.28
N ASP A 71 4.09 14.45 -0.42
CA ASP A 71 2.68 14.33 -0.78
C ASP A 71 1.74 15.04 0.22
N ILE A 72 2.11 15.16 1.50
CA ILE A 72 1.33 15.92 2.49
C ILE A 72 1.60 17.42 2.33
N ILE A 73 2.87 17.81 2.27
CA ILE A 73 3.29 19.21 2.14
C ILE A 73 2.69 19.84 0.89
N PHE A 74 2.72 19.14 -0.24
CA PHE A 74 2.26 19.67 -1.53
C PHE A 74 0.78 19.44 -1.82
N ARG A 75 0.05 18.63 -1.02
CA ARG A 75 -1.39 18.39 -1.24
C ARG A 75 -2.25 19.64 -1.04
N ASP A 76 -1.82 20.55 -0.17
CA ASP A 76 -2.54 21.79 0.13
C ASP A 76 -1.98 23.00 -0.65
N PHE A 77 -0.91 22.82 -1.42
CA PHE A 77 -0.50 23.83 -2.40
C PHE A 77 -1.49 23.75 -3.56
N CYS A 78 -2.38 24.73 -3.67
CA CYS A 78 -3.22 24.90 -4.85
C CYS A 78 -2.35 24.74 -6.11
N VAL A 79 -2.74 23.84 -7.00
CA VAL A 79 -2.15 23.69 -8.34
C VAL A 79 -2.31 25.04 -9.04
N GLY A 80 -1.26 25.87 -9.00
CA GLY A 80 -1.34 27.25 -9.43
C GLY A 80 -0.51 28.21 -8.59
N LYS A 81 0.80 28.02 -8.56
CA LYS A 81 1.77 29.12 -8.59
C LYS A 81 2.89 28.76 -9.54
#